data_AF-A0A3A8YEI2-F1
#
_entry.id   AF-A0A3A8YEI2-F1
#
_cell.length_a   1.000
_cell.length_b   1.000
_cell.length_c   1.000
_cell.angle_alpha   90.00
_cell.angle_beta   90.00
_cell.angle_gamma   90.00
#
_symmetry.space_group_name_H-M   'P 1'
#
loop_
_entity.id
_entity.type
_entity.pdbx_description
1 polymer ?
#
loop_
_entity_poly.entity_id
_entity_poly.type
_entity_poly.pdbx_seq_one_letter_code
_entity_poly.pdbx_strand_id
1 'polypeptide(L)'
;MNDNYQFAIYNPDCDTVEVNIFTNMVLVISCATYNATVIFDYDSDIVYLYRLAEESPFTYAKLAMQENGLQDYVDAITSFN
;
A
#
# COMPACT_ATOMS: atom_id res chain seq x y z
N MET A 1 6.23 10.46 -6.69
CA MET A 1 6.94 10.36 -5.41
C MET A 1 8.34 10.93 -5.57
N ASN A 2 8.79 11.80 -4.67
CA ASN A 2 10.10 12.45 -4.69
C ASN A 2 11.21 11.49 -4.19
N ASP A 3 12.47 11.66 -4.58
CA ASP A 3 13.60 10.76 -4.25
C ASP A 3 14.06 10.79 -2.77
N ASN A 4 13.26 11.35 -1.85
CA ASN A 4 13.64 11.60 -0.45
C ASN A 4 13.14 10.53 0.54
N TYR A 5 12.60 9.40 0.06
CA TYR A 5 12.13 8.31 0.92
C TYR A 5 13.24 7.28 1.13
N GLN A 6 13.62 7.00 2.37
CA GLN A 6 14.70 6.04 2.68
C GLN A 6 14.20 4.61 2.83
N PHE A 7 13.06 4.40 3.48
CA PHE A 7 12.46 3.08 3.67
C PHE A 7 10.98 3.22 4.07
N ALA A 8 10.24 2.13 3.91
CA ALA A 8 8.91 1.96 4.46
C ALA A 8 8.83 0.61 5.17
N ILE A 9 8.09 0.53 6.26
CA ILE A 9 7.88 -0.70 7.04
C ILE A 9 6.39 -0.85 7.29
N TYR A 10 5.88 -2.07 7.13
CA TYR A 10 4.53 -2.42 7.55
C TYR A 10 4.51 -2.72 9.05
N ASN A 11 3.59 -2.10 9.77
CA ASN A 11 3.34 -2.28 11.18
C ASN A 11 2.02 -3.06 11.37
N PRO A 12 2.10 -4.37 11.70
CA PRO A 12 0.92 -5.22 11.78
C PRO A 12 0.03 -4.92 12.99
N ASP A 13 0.55 -4.27 14.05
CA ASP A 13 -0.23 -3.99 15.26
C ASP A 13 -1.33 -2.94 15.00
N CYS A 14 -1.09 -2.06 14.02
CA CYS A 14 -1.98 -0.94 13.69
C CYS A 14 -2.50 -0.97 12.25
N ASP A 15 -2.11 -1.98 11.45
CA ASP A 15 -2.40 -2.07 10.02
C ASP A 15 -1.98 -0.79 9.26
N THR A 16 -0.73 -0.39 9.45
CA THR A 16 -0.16 0.82 8.85
C THR A 16 1.13 0.56 8.08
N VAL A 17 1.36 1.32 7.02
CA VAL A 17 2.69 1.46 6.42
C VAL A 17 3.31 2.77 6.89
N GLU A 18 4.43 2.66 7.59
CA GLU A 18 5.23 3.77 8.10
C GLU A 18 6.36 4.06 7.12
N VAL A 19 6.33 5.23 6.50
CA VAL A 19 7.31 5.67 5.50
C VAL A 19 8.20 6.74 6.13
N ASN A 20 9.50 6.51 6.16
CA ASN A 20 10.45 7.53 6.58
C ASN A 20 10.58 8.61 5.49
N ILE A 21 10.23 9.85 5.85
CA ILE A 21 10.42 11.04 5.02
C ILE A 21 11.41 11.97 5.72
N PHE A 22 12.37 12.54 4.97
CA PHE A 22 13.35 13.56 5.36
C PHE A 22 13.41 14.00 6.85
N THR A 23 14.61 13.92 7.48
CA THR A 23 14.90 14.36 8.87
C THR A 23 13.80 14.06 9.89
N ASN A 24 13.68 12.78 10.27
CA ASN A 24 12.87 12.30 11.41
C ASN A 24 11.34 12.47 11.27
N MET A 25 10.82 12.72 10.07
CA MET A 25 9.37 12.68 9.83
C MET A 25 8.95 11.28 9.36
N VAL A 26 7.78 10.85 9.81
CA VAL A 26 7.19 9.57 9.38
C VAL A 26 5.82 9.88 8.79
N LEU A 27 5.61 9.48 7.55
CA LEU A 27 4.28 9.40 6.97
C LEU A 27 3.67 8.06 7.37
N VAL A 28 2.51 8.09 8.01
CA VAL A 28 1.77 6.89 8.40
C VAL A 28 0.58 6.73 7.46
N ILE A 29 0.57 5.64 6.71
CA ILE A 29 -0.49 5.29 5.78
C ILE A 29 -1.35 4.21 6.42
N SER A 30 -2.64 4.48 6.64
CA SER A 30 -3.60 3.49 7.14
C SER A 30 -3.99 2.54 6.01
N CYS A 31 -3.61 1.26 6.10
CA CYS A 31 -3.96 0.27 5.10
C CYS A 31 -5.48 0.10 5.02
N ALA A 32 -6.19 0.00 6.14
CA ALA A 32 -7.65 -0.02 6.18
C ALA A 32 -8.30 1.13 5.40
N THR A 33 -7.78 2.36 5.52
CA THR A 33 -8.34 3.53 4.83
C THR A 33 -8.14 3.46 3.33
N TYR A 34 -6.94 3.10 2.87
CA TYR A 34 -6.62 3.04 1.44
C TYR A 34 -7.13 1.76 0.77
N ASN A 35 -7.18 0.63 1.47
CA ASN A 35 -7.79 -0.60 0.97
C ASN A 35 -9.31 -0.40 0.75
N ALA A 36 -9.97 0.40 1.59
CA ALA A 36 -11.40 0.70 1.44
C ALA A 36 -11.74 1.53 0.18
N THR A 37 -10.74 2.10 -0.50
CA THR A 37 -10.96 2.81 -1.78
C THR A 37 -10.90 1.89 -2.99
N VAL A 38 -10.52 0.62 -2.80
CA VAL A 38 -10.39 -0.36 -3.88
C VAL A 38 -11.70 -1.14 -4.02
N ILE A 39 -12.17 -1.28 -5.25
CA ILE A 39 -13.28 -2.15 -5.63
C ILE A 39 -12.69 -3.50 -6.00
N PHE A 40 -13.12 -4.55 -5.29
CA PHE A 40 -12.67 -5.91 -5.54
C PHE A 40 -13.68 -6.68 -6.40
N ASP A 41 -13.19 -7.48 -7.35
CA ASP A 41 -14.02 -8.40 -8.13
C ASP A 41 -14.39 -9.63 -7.30
N TYR A 42 -13.47 -10.09 -6.45
CA TYR A 42 -13.67 -11.17 -5.48
C TYR A 42 -13.24 -10.75 -4.07
N ASP A 43 -13.94 -11.25 -3.05
CA ASP A 43 -13.58 -11.00 -1.64
C ASP A 43 -12.13 -11.40 -1.31
N SER A 44 -11.57 -12.38 -2.03
CA SER A 44 -10.19 -12.84 -1.88
C SER A 44 -9.14 -11.86 -2.40
N ASP A 45 -9.49 -10.91 -3.27
CA ASP A 45 -8.53 -10.03 -3.92
C ASP A 45 -7.90 -9.03 -2.93
N ILE A 46 -8.55 -8.80 -1.79
CA ILE A 46 -7.99 -8.02 -0.68
C ILE A 46 -6.66 -8.61 -0.17
N VAL A 47 -6.45 -9.93 -0.32
CA VAL A 47 -5.20 -10.59 0.08
C VAL A 47 -4.00 -10.03 -0.68
N TYR A 48 -4.17 -9.57 -1.92
CA TYR A 48 -3.09 -8.96 -2.69
C TYR A 48 -2.59 -7.67 -2.04
N LEU A 49 -3.49 -6.87 -1.44
CA LEU A 49 -3.12 -5.64 -0.76
C LEU A 49 -2.39 -5.89 0.56
N TYR A 50 -2.86 -6.85 1.37
CA TYR A 50 -2.16 -7.26 2.59
C TYR A 50 -0.76 -7.79 2.28
N ARG A 51 -0.66 -8.66 1.26
CA ARG A 51 0.61 -9.19 0.80
C ARG A 51 1.54 -8.09 0.29
N LEU A 52 1.01 -7.13 -0.46
CA LEU A 52 1.79 -6.00 -0.97
C LEU A 52 2.31 -5.12 0.18
N ALA A 53 1.50 -4.84 1.19
CA ALA A 53 1.93 -4.09 2.37
C ALA A 53 3.03 -4.82 3.15
N GLU A 54 2.90 -6.13 3.36
CA GLU A 54 3.86 -6.95 4.10
C GLU A 54 5.18 -7.18 3.33
N GLU A 55 5.09 -7.64 2.07
CA GLU A 55 6.26 -8.02 1.28
C GLU A 55 6.95 -6.81 0.62
N SER A 56 6.22 -5.72 0.37
CA SER A 56 6.72 -4.55 -0.35
C SER A 56 6.05 -3.25 0.12
N PRO A 57 6.20 -2.89 1.41
CA PRO A 57 5.53 -1.73 2.03
C PRO A 57 5.78 -0.43 1.28
N PHE A 58 6.99 -0.26 0.73
CA PHE A 58 7.32 0.92 -0.05
C PHE A 58 6.50 1.03 -1.34
N THR A 59 6.28 -0.09 -2.02
CA THR A 59 5.44 -0.17 -3.23
C THR A 59 3.98 0.08 -2.86
N TYR A 60 3.49 -0.51 -1.78
CA TYR A 60 2.15 -0.22 -1.26
C TYR A 60 1.95 1.29 -1.02
N ALA A 61 2.86 1.91 -0.27
CA ALA A 61 2.82 3.34 0.02
C ALA A 61 2.81 4.19 -1.25
N LYS A 62 3.64 3.82 -2.23
CA LYS A 62 3.71 4.52 -3.52
C LYS A 62 2.38 4.47 -4.26
N LEU A 63 1.78 3.29 -4.36
CA LEU A 63 0.52 3.09 -5.06
C LEU A 63 -0.66 3.74 -4.31
N ALA A 64 -0.68 3.67 -2.98
CA ALA A 64 -1.67 4.35 -2.15
C ALA A 64 -1.68 5.88 -2.38
N MET A 65 -0.51 6.48 -2.65
CA MET A 65 -0.40 7.90 -2.95
C MET A 65 -0.59 8.27 -4.42
N GLN A 66 -0.77 7.27 -5.30
CA GLN A 66 -1.09 7.48 -6.71
C GLN A 66 -2.60 7.41 -6.92
N GLU A 67 -3.14 8.28 -7.76
CA GLU A 67 -4.53 8.16 -8.21
C GLU A 67 -4.74 6.77 -8.84
N ASN A 68 -5.74 6.04 -8.33
CA ASN A 68 -6.08 4.66 -8.70
C ASN A 68 -4.96 3.62 -8.52
N GLY A 69 -3.83 3.95 -7.88
CA GLY A 69 -2.66 3.07 -7.89
C GLY A 69 -2.90 1.69 -7.28
N LEU A 70 -3.65 1.61 -6.17
CA LEU A 70 -4.01 0.31 -5.57
C LEU A 70 -5.07 -0.44 -6.37
N GLN A 71 -6.00 0.28 -7.02
CA GLN A 71 -6.99 -0.33 -7.92
C GLN A 71 -6.29 -0.97 -9.12
N ASP A 72 -5.44 -0.21 -9.81
CA ASP A 72 -4.69 -0.68 -10.98
C ASP A 72 -3.82 -1.90 -10.63
N TYR A 73 -3.25 -1.93 -9.42
CA TYR A 73 -2.50 -3.08 -8.93
C TYR A 73 -3.38 -4.32 -8.77
N VAL A 74 -4.52 -4.19 -8.09
CA VAL A 74 -5.45 -5.32 -7.88
C VAL A 74 -6.01 -5.83 -9.21
N ASP A 75 -6.43 -4.93 -10.10
CA ASP A 75 -6.96 -5.28 -11.42
C ASP A 75 -5.90 -6.05 -12.24
N ALA A 76 -4.65 -5.60 -12.19
CA ALA A 76 -3.55 -6.28 -12.86
C ALA A 76 -3.33 -7.68 -12.30
N ILE A 77 -3.16 -7.84 -10.98
CA ILE A 77 -2.90 -9.15 -10.37
C ILE A 77 -4.07 -10.11 -10.59
N THR A 78 -5.31 -9.64 -10.45
CA THR A 78 -6.51 -10.43 -10.67
C THR A 78 -6.61 -10.90 -12.12
N SER A 79 -6.23 -10.06 -13.09
CA SER A 79 -6.20 -10.44 -14.52
C SER A 79 -5.16 -11.53 -14.86
N PHE A 80 -4.15 -11.74 -14.01
CA PHE A 80 -3.12 -12.76 -14.21
C PHE A 80 -3.40 -14.08 -13.49
N ASN A 81 -4.42 -14.15 -12.63
CA ASN A 81 -4.83 -15.34 -11.88
C ASN A 81 -5.98 -16.08 -12.57
#